data_AF-A0A0F4NL30-F1
#
_entry.id   AF-A0A0F4NL30-F1
#
_cell.length_a   1.000
_cell.length_b   1.000
_cell.length_c   1.000
_cell.angle_alpha   90.00
_cell.angle_beta   90.00
_cell.angle_gamma   90.00
#
_symmetry.space_group_name_H-M   'P 1'
#
loop_
_entity.id
_entity.type
_entity.pdbx_description
1 polymer ?
#
loop_
_entity_poly.entity_id
_entity_poly.type
_entity_poly.pdbx_seq_one_letter_code
_entity_poly.pdbx_strand_id
1 'polypeptide(L)'
;MGARFYKCDDDVRIVHTGKVLVPISDSSYRPSIEVWCYPPQQKNKFHATAFSNVPALYRGKIINQRGLSESYAKRGRHKFRSNEFLRYSSLSEFPDSESAESLRKKESEQHAFILDRGAVPTLVIPQLELARVLFYASSYLSRASLMSSRLLTDFKVEVNTKEDHANIEVLQTSNFPPSAFNDSATRAMLSWLLIDSNAKRSFESIFRYFNIEKERDVSAGYKRWLFHFDPPQMSGWSFSYDGRLDTSGRYFLVEKITDIEINAQMPSRVYFHNPSFTHPDEGQEPTTGGKCPEPYERPEEHIIDDDREASDANHAFLLGENTCSVRFKNRFSTSKATTPKRSHRPDRGKMLLRKLVIRSVPMSLAIMVKYLVQIWAGVYKIVLIDQRSMPLVLRLLT
;
A
#
# COMPACT_ATOMS: atom_id res chain seq x y z
N MET A 1 -19.76 -10.46 6.18
CA MET A 1 -18.92 -10.99 7.28
C MET A 1 -17.48 -10.51 7.12
N GLY A 2 -16.71 -10.35 8.20
CA GLY A 2 -15.27 -10.04 8.13
C GLY A 2 -14.44 -11.28 7.76
N ALA A 3 -13.15 -11.11 7.50
CA ALA A 3 -12.23 -12.23 7.31
C ALA A 3 -12.12 -13.07 8.60
N ARG A 4 -12.15 -14.40 8.45
CA ARG A 4 -12.13 -15.36 9.56
C ARG A 4 -10.74 -16.01 9.66
N PHE A 5 -10.12 -16.01 10.84
CA PHE A 5 -8.85 -16.69 11.08
C PHE A 5 -9.11 -18.16 11.38
N TYR A 6 -8.60 -19.07 10.54
CA TYR A 6 -8.86 -20.52 10.64
C TYR A 6 -8.43 -21.12 11.99
N LYS A 7 -7.28 -20.68 12.52
CA LYS A 7 -6.71 -21.16 13.78
C LYS A 7 -7.21 -20.40 15.01
N CYS A 8 -8.21 -19.53 14.89
CA CYS A 8 -8.74 -18.76 16.01
C CYS A 8 -10.16 -19.22 16.32
N ASP A 9 -10.51 -19.33 17.59
CA ASP A 9 -11.90 -19.56 18.00
C ASP A 9 -12.79 -18.38 17.58
N ASP A 10 -14.11 -18.56 17.72
CA ASP A 10 -15.08 -17.48 17.56
C ASP A 10 -15.05 -16.51 18.75
N ASP A 11 -15.38 -15.24 18.48
CA ASP A 11 -15.55 -14.20 19.51
C ASP A 11 -14.31 -13.98 20.40
N VAL A 12 -13.12 -13.95 19.78
CA VAL A 12 -11.84 -13.81 20.47
C VAL A 12 -11.35 -12.36 20.47
N ARG A 13 -11.11 -11.78 21.65
CA ARG A 13 -10.63 -10.39 21.77
C ARG A 13 -9.11 -10.30 21.71
N ILE A 14 -8.57 -9.46 20.83
CA ILE A 14 -7.15 -9.09 20.86
C ILE A 14 -6.91 -8.16 22.05
N VAL A 15 -6.04 -8.59 22.97
CA VAL A 15 -5.64 -7.79 24.13
C VAL A 15 -4.31 -7.08 23.90
N HIS A 16 -3.42 -7.66 23.08
CA HIS A 16 -2.11 -7.10 22.80
C HIS A 16 -1.52 -7.65 21.49
N THR A 17 -0.74 -6.81 20.83
CA THR A 17 0.13 -7.13 19.69
C THR A 17 1.57 -6.86 20.09
N GLY A 18 2.47 -7.79 19.80
CA GLY A 18 3.82 -7.80 20.35
C GLY A 18 4.88 -7.69 19.27
N LYS A 19 5.95 -8.48 19.41
CA LYS A 19 7.10 -8.38 18.52
C LYS A 19 6.77 -8.97 17.15
N VAL A 20 7.39 -8.39 16.13
CA VAL A 20 7.50 -9.00 14.80
C VAL A 20 8.52 -10.12 14.91
N LEU A 21 8.17 -11.31 14.42
CA LEU A 21 9.01 -12.50 14.42
C LEU A 21 9.45 -12.80 12.98
N VAL A 22 10.75 -12.99 12.80
CA VAL A 22 11.35 -13.31 11.51
C VAL A 22 12.16 -14.60 11.67
N PRO A 23 11.81 -15.68 10.97
CA PRO A 23 12.56 -16.93 11.05
C PRO A 23 14.03 -16.75 10.65
N ILE A 24 14.95 -17.39 11.37
CA ILE A 24 16.40 -17.33 11.08
C ILE A 24 16.79 -18.25 9.91
N SER A 25 16.14 -19.42 9.81
CA SER A 25 16.55 -20.53 8.96
C SER A 25 15.61 -20.84 7.78
N ASP A 26 14.54 -20.05 7.60
CA ASP A 26 13.52 -20.33 6.59
C ASP A 26 13.97 -19.82 5.21
N SER A 27 13.83 -20.66 4.19
CA SER A 27 14.04 -20.28 2.79
C SER A 27 12.95 -19.31 2.31
N SER A 28 11.81 -19.26 3.01
CA SER A 28 10.72 -18.33 2.76
C SER A 28 10.72 -17.21 3.80
N TYR A 29 11.00 -15.98 3.37
CA TYR A 29 10.99 -14.81 4.25
C TYR A 29 9.53 -14.41 4.56
N ARG A 30 8.99 -14.97 5.64
CA ARG A 30 7.59 -14.80 6.08
C ARG A 30 7.54 -14.22 7.50
N PRO A 31 7.60 -12.89 7.67
CA PRO A 31 7.48 -12.27 8.98
C PRO A 31 6.08 -12.52 9.56
N SER A 32 6.02 -12.86 10.85
CA SER A 32 4.80 -12.94 11.64
C SER A 32 4.80 -11.89 12.75
N ILE A 33 3.67 -11.69 13.42
CA ILE A 33 3.53 -10.81 14.58
C ILE A 33 2.87 -11.57 15.71
N GLU A 34 3.41 -11.41 16.92
CA GLU A 34 2.82 -12.00 18.12
C GLU A 34 1.46 -11.35 18.44
N VAL A 35 0.47 -12.18 18.80
CA VAL A 35 -0.88 -11.74 19.16
C VAL A 35 -1.33 -12.45 20.44
N TRP A 36 -1.82 -11.66 21.39
CA TRP A 36 -2.39 -12.14 22.64
C TRP A 36 -3.87 -11.91 22.61
N CYS A 37 -4.59 -12.96 22.99
CA CYS A 37 -6.03 -13.04 22.86
C CYS A 37 -6.67 -13.40 24.20
N TYR A 38 -7.91 -12.97 24.37
CA TYR A 38 -8.80 -13.42 25.42
C TYR A 38 -10.12 -13.92 24.82
N PRO A 39 -10.53 -15.18 25.08
CA PRO A 39 -9.82 -16.20 25.84
C PRO A 39 -8.46 -16.62 25.20
N PRO A 40 -7.47 -17.07 26.00
CA PRO A 40 -6.17 -17.49 25.47
C PRO A 40 -6.28 -18.64 24.47
N GLN A 41 -5.69 -18.47 23.28
CA GLN A 41 -5.79 -19.40 22.15
C GLN A 41 -4.68 -20.47 22.17
N GLN A 42 -4.47 -21.13 23.32
CA GLN A 42 -3.40 -22.11 23.50
C GLN A 42 -3.61 -23.38 22.65
N LYS A 43 -4.83 -23.92 22.64
CA LYS A 43 -5.18 -25.17 21.95
C LYS A 43 -5.02 -25.07 20.43
N ASN A 44 -5.39 -23.91 19.87
CA ASN A 44 -5.37 -23.70 18.42
C ASN A 44 -4.04 -23.16 17.89
N LYS A 45 -3.05 -22.99 18.78
CA LYS A 45 -1.72 -22.45 18.47
C LYS A 45 -1.71 -21.04 17.85
N PHE A 46 -2.73 -20.24 18.15
CA PHE A 46 -2.85 -18.86 17.64
C PHE A 46 -2.17 -17.87 18.60
N HIS A 47 -0.84 -17.83 18.53
CA HIS A 47 0.00 -16.92 19.33
C HIS A 47 0.74 -15.91 18.45
N ALA A 48 0.76 -16.16 17.14
CA ALA A 48 1.28 -15.28 16.12
C ALA A 48 0.51 -15.51 14.82
N THR A 49 0.50 -14.52 13.96
CA THR A 49 -0.11 -14.58 12.62
C THR A 49 0.78 -13.84 11.62
N ALA A 50 0.60 -14.03 10.31
CA ALA A 50 1.41 -13.34 9.33
C ALA A 50 1.37 -11.81 9.51
N PHE A 51 2.52 -11.13 9.33
CA PHE A 51 2.57 -9.67 9.45
C PHE A 51 1.70 -8.96 8.40
N SER A 52 1.40 -9.64 7.29
CA SER A 52 0.41 -9.21 6.30
C SER A 52 -1.01 -9.05 6.87
N ASN A 53 -1.29 -9.59 8.05
CA ASN A 53 -2.60 -9.54 8.68
C ASN A 53 -2.77 -8.36 9.64
N VAL A 54 -1.71 -7.58 9.90
CA VAL A 54 -1.74 -6.36 10.74
C VAL A 54 -2.89 -5.39 10.43
N PRO A 55 -3.35 -5.17 9.19
CA PRO A 55 -4.53 -4.33 8.92
C PRO A 55 -5.75 -4.69 9.78
N ALA A 56 -5.93 -5.99 10.06
CA ALA A 56 -7.02 -6.55 10.85
C ALA A 56 -6.71 -6.70 12.35
N LEU A 57 -5.51 -6.31 12.82
CA LEU A 57 -5.08 -6.49 14.20
C LEU A 57 -5.00 -5.16 14.93
N TYR A 58 -5.86 -4.96 15.92
CA TYR A 58 -5.77 -3.83 16.85
C TYR A 58 -6.34 -4.23 18.21
N ARG A 59 -5.97 -3.48 19.24
CA ARG A 59 -6.41 -3.75 20.61
C ARG A 59 -7.93 -3.59 20.72
N GLY A 60 -8.56 -4.57 21.36
CA GLY A 60 -10.02 -4.64 21.50
C GLY A 60 -10.75 -5.25 20.31
N LYS A 61 -10.07 -5.53 19.18
CA LYS A 61 -10.70 -6.21 18.04
C LYS A 61 -11.24 -7.58 18.46
N ILE A 62 -12.46 -7.88 18.03
CA ILE A 62 -13.03 -9.23 18.12
C ILE A 62 -12.74 -9.96 16.81
N ILE A 63 -11.91 -11.00 16.88
CA ILE A 63 -11.63 -11.92 15.78
C ILE A 63 -12.78 -12.93 15.69
N ASN A 64 -13.14 -13.33 14.47
CA ASN A 64 -14.18 -14.32 14.20
C ASN A 64 -15.49 -13.99 14.92
N GLN A 65 -15.89 -12.72 14.81
CA GLN A 65 -17.04 -12.18 15.51
C GLN A 65 -18.34 -12.90 15.09
N ARG A 66 -19.07 -13.44 16.09
CA ARG A 66 -20.41 -14.01 15.93
C ARG A 66 -21.44 -13.28 16.78
N GLY A 67 -21.14 -13.09 18.07
CA GLY A 67 -22.07 -12.48 19.03
C GLY A 67 -21.48 -11.34 19.85
N LEU A 68 -20.15 -11.29 20.01
CA LEU A 68 -19.52 -10.18 20.75
C LEU A 68 -19.44 -8.92 19.91
N SER A 69 -19.38 -7.76 20.56
CA SER A 69 -19.13 -6.47 19.93
C SER A 69 -17.89 -5.81 20.51
N GLU A 70 -17.20 -5.04 19.67
CA GLU A 70 -16.14 -4.15 20.12
C GLU A 70 -16.72 -3.07 21.04
N SER A 71 -16.07 -2.85 22.18
CA SER A 71 -16.49 -1.86 23.18
C SER A 71 -15.26 -1.13 23.72
N TYR A 72 -15.29 0.20 23.69
CA TYR A 72 -14.23 1.05 24.21
C TYR A 72 -14.80 2.01 25.25
N ALA A 73 -14.03 2.29 26.30
CA ALA A 73 -14.50 3.06 27.44
C ALA A 73 -14.69 4.55 27.11
N LYS A 74 -13.82 5.11 26.27
CA LYS A 74 -13.81 6.52 25.90
C LYS A 74 -13.49 6.70 24.43
N ARG A 75 -13.94 7.83 23.89
CA ARG A 75 -13.66 8.29 22.53
C ARG A 75 -13.08 9.70 22.57
N GLY A 76 -12.26 10.03 21.60
CA GLY A 76 -11.65 11.34 21.47
C GLY A 76 -11.39 11.73 20.03
N ARG A 77 -11.05 13.00 19.84
CA ARG A 77 -10.57 13.56 18.58
C ARG A 77 -9.43 14.50 18.88
N HIS A 78 -8.42 14.51 18.01
CA HIS A 78 -7.33 15.47 18.08
C HIS A 78 -7.06 16.09 16.72
N LYS A 79 -6.69 17.37 16.70
CA LYS A 79 -6.24 18.08 15.51
C LYS A 79 -4.85 18.65 15.78
N PHE A 80 -3.88 18.19 15.01
CA PHE A 80 -2.48 18.54 15.17
C PHE A 80 -2.22 19.99 14.77
N ARG A 81 -1.55 20.73 15.66
CA ARG A 81 -1.09 22.10 15.41
C ARG A 81 0.33 22.09 14.86
N SER A 82 0.76 23.20 14.24
CA SER A 82 2.09 23.29 13.61
C SER A 82 3.27 23.15 14.59
N ASN A 83 3.05 23.35 15.88
CA ASN A 83 4.06 23.26 16.94
C ASN A 83 3.91 22.01 17.82
N GLU A 84 3.00 21.10 17.47
CA GLU A 84 2.83 19.83 18.19
C GLU A 84 3.72 18.77 17.56
N PHE A 85 4.54 18.13 18.38
CA PHE A 85 5.44 17.06 17.97
C PHE A 85 5.16 15.81 18.78
N LEU A 86 5.20 14.66 18.12
CA LEU A 86 5.14 13.37 18.77
C LEU A 86 6.50 13.05 19.39
N ARG A 87 6.54 12.90 20.72
CA ARG A 87 7.75 12.45 21.42
C ARG A 87 7.82 10.93 21.41
N TYR A 88 8.99 10.37 21.13
CA TYR A 88 9.24 8.94 21.19
C TYR A 88 9.29 8.47 22.65
N SER A 89 8.61 7.36 22.93
CA SER A 89 8.66 6.66 24.21
C SER A 89 8.16 5.22 24.06
N SER A 90 7.66 4.65 25.15
CA SER A 90 6.98 3.36 25.19
C SER A 90 5.65 3.45 25.93
N LEU A 91 4.87 2.36 25.88
CA LEU A 91 3.61 2.26 26.62
C LEU A 91 3.79 2.22 28.14
N SER A 92 5.03 2.13 28.66
CA SER A 92 5.27 2.23 30.11
C SER A 92 4.88 3.59 30.70
N GLU A 93 4.74 4.62 29.87
CA GLU A 93 4.25 5.94 30.32
C GLU A 93 2.76 5.94 30.69
N PHE A 94 1.98 4.97 30.21
CA PHE A 94 0.60 4.82 30.65
C PHE A 94 0.59 4.10 32.02
N PRO A 95 0.21 4.78 33.12
CA PRO A 95 0.43 4.26 34.47
C PRO A 95 -0.48 3.06 34.79
N ASP A 96 -1.65 3.01 34.17
CA ASP A 96 -2.67 2.01 34.44
C ASP A 96 -2.59 0.83 33.50
N SER A 97 -2.25 -0.33 34.04
CA SER A 97 -2.37 -1.58 33.32
C SER A 97 -3.28 -2.48 34.15
N GLU A 98 -4.58 -2.45 33.83
CA GLU A 98 -5.55 -3.46 34.32
C GLU A 98 -5.19 -4.87 33.80
N SER A 99 -4.16 -4.99 32.97
CA SER A 99 -3.63 -6.24 32.46
C SER A 99 -2.91 -7.04 33.55
N ALA A 100 -2.93 -8.36 33.43
CA ALA A 100 -2.10 -9.25 34.26
C ALA A 100 -0.61 -8.86 34.18
N GLU A 101 0.15 -9.09 35.26
CA GLU A 101 1.55 -8.65 35.38
C GLU A 101 2.46 -9.14 34.24
N SER A 102 2.25 -10.38 33.78
CA SER A 102 2.97 -10.96 32.64
C SER A 102 2.72 -10.22 31.33
N LEU A 103 1.50 -9.73 31.12
CA LEU A 103 1.11 -8.93 29.97
C LEU A 103 1.62 -7.48 30.11
N ARG A 104 1.51 -6.90 31.31
CA ARG A 104 1.97 -5.54 31.60
C ARG A 104 3.42 -5.31 31.20
N LYS A 105 4.31 -6.26 31.52
CA LYS A 105 5.72 -6.17 31.12
C LYS A 105 5.86 -6.10 29.59
N LYS A 106 5.18 -6.98 28.87
CA LYS A 106 5.21 -7.03 27.39
C LYS A 106 4.61 -5.80 26.74
N GLU A 107 3.53 -5.28 27.32
CA GLU A 107 2.91 -4.03 26.88
C GLU A 107 3.86 -2.86 27.06
N SER A 108 4.48 -2.74 28.23
CA SER A 108 5.37 -1.63 28.57
C SER A 108 6.60 -1.50 27.66
N GLU A 109 7.03 -2.60 27.03
CA GLU A 109 8.14 -2.64 26.08
C GLU A 109 7.76 -2.05 24.70
N GLN A 110 6.47 -1.97 24.36
CA GLN A 110 6.04 -1.49 23.04
C GLN A 110 6.32 0.00 22.85
N HIS A 111 6.80 0.35 21.67
CA HIS A 111 7.02 1.74 21.31
C HIS A 111 5.70 2.51 21.18
N ALA A 112 5.73 3.75 21.66
CA ALA A 112 4.60 4.66 21.61
C ALA A 112 5.06 6.08 21.29
N PHE A 113 4.12 6.88 20.80
CA PHE A 113 4.25 8.32 20.69
C PHE A 113 3.47 9.00 21.79
N ILE A 114 4.09 10.00 22.41
CA ILE A 114 3.51 10.80 23.47
C ILE A 114 3.22 12.19 22.92
N LEU A 115 1.98 12.63 23.07
CA LEU A 115 1.55 13.98 22.75
C LEU A 115 1.05 14.67 24.01
N ASP A 116 1.87 15.57 24.53
CA ASP A 116 1.47 16.49 25.58
C ASP A 116 0.55 17.57 25.01
N ARG A 117 -0.59 17.77 25.66
CA ARG A 117 -1.63 18.70 25.24
C ARG A 117 -1.98 19.71 26.34
N GLY A 118 -1.14 19.80 27.38
CA GLY A 118 -1.29 20.74 28.50
C GLY A 118 -2.52 20.43 29.35
N ALA A 119 -3.61 21.18 29.14
CA ALA A 119 -4.80 21.13 29.99
C ALA A 119 -5.73 19.92 29.74
N VAL A 120 -5.43 19.09 28.73
CA VAL A 120 -6.19 17.87 28.42
C VAL A 120 -5.26 16.65 28.54
N PRO A 121 -5.81 15.44 28.71
CA PRO A 121 -5.00 14.26 28.98
C PRO A 121 -3.93 14.03 27.90
N THR A 122 -2.71 13.69 28.31
CA THR A 122 -1.62 13.33 27.41
C THR A 122 -2.00 12.09 26.60
N LEU A 123 -1.85 12.14 25.27
CA LEU A 123 -2.11 10.97 24.43
C LEU A 123 -0.90 10.06 24.41
N VAL A 124 -1.16 8.77 24.64
CA VAL A 124 -0.22 7.68 24.44
C VAL A 124 -0.71 6.88 23.24
N ILE A 125 0.01 6.98 22.12
CA ILE A 125 -0.38 6.40 20.83
C ILE A 125 0.59 5.25 20.52
N PRO A 126 0.16 3.98 20.54
CA PRO A 126 1.01 2.87 20.11
C PRO A 126 1.51 3.10 18.68
N GLN A 127 2.81 2.92 18.44
CA GLN A 127 3.38 3.14 17.11
C GLN A 127 2.74 2.23 16.06
N LEU A 128 2.57 0.95 16.38
CA LEU A 128 1.95 -0.01 15.47
C LEU A 128 0.52 0.38 15.10
N GLU A 129 -0.27 0.93 16.02
CA GLU A 129 -1.64 1.36 15.74
C GLU A 129 -1.66 2.57 14.79
N LEU A 130 -0.76 3.54 15.00
CA LEU A 130 -0.63 4.67 14.09
C LEU A 130 -0.17 4.21 12.69
N ALA A 131 0.85 3.35 12.62
CA ALA A 131 1.32 2.79 11.34
C ALA A 131 0.25 1.93 10.66
N ARG A 132 -0.57 1.20 11.42
CA ARG A 132 -1.66 0.38 10.89
C ARG A 132 -2.64 1.22 10.09
N VAL A 133 -3.06 2.35 10.65
CA VAL A 133 -3.97 3.27 9.97
C VAL A 133 -3.30 4.02 8.83
N LEU A 134 -2.04 4.44 9.00
CA LEU A 134 -1.33 5.23 7.99
C LEU A 134 -0.85 4.43 6.79
N PHE A 135 -0.48 3.16 6.96
CA PHE A 135 0.26 2.42 5.95
C PHE A 135 -0.32 1.03 5.67
N TYR A 136 -0.89 0.39 6.68
CA TYR A 136 -1.38 -0.98 6.55
C TYR A 136 -2.85 -1.03 6.17
N ALA A 137 -3.18 -0.35 5.06
CA ALA A 137 -4.46 -0.49 4.39
C ALA A 137 -4.59 -1.83 3.64
N SER A 138 -3.46 -2.45 3.28
CA SER A 138 -3.44 -3.75 2.60
C SER A 138 -2.30 -4.63 3.10
N SER A 139 -2.51 -5.94 2.98
CA SER A 139 -1.50 -6.97 3.28
C SER A 139 -0.20 -6.79 2.48
N TYR A 140 -0.29 -6.24 1.26
CA TYR A 140 0.89 -5.93 0.46
C TYR A 140 1.76 -4.85 1.12
N LEU A 141 1.16 -3.73 1.56
CA LEU A 141 1.92 -2.64 2.19
C LEU A 141 2.55 -3.07 3.51
N SER A 142 1.87 -3.93 4.27
CA SER A 142 2.44 -4.56 5.47
C SER A 142 3.69 -5.36 5.13
N ARG A 143 3.66 -6.25 4.13
CA ARG A 143 4.85 -7.00 3.70
C ARG A 143 5.95 -6.08 3.18
N ALA A 144 5.59 -5.15 2.28
CA ALA A 144 6.55 -4.25 1.64
C ALA A 144 7.36 -3.45 2.68
N SER A 145 6.73 -3.03 3.79
CA SER A 145 7.38 -2.26 4.86
C SER A 145 8.53 -2.99 5.56
N LEU A 146 8.62 -4.33 5.46
CA LEU A 146 9.67 -5.16 6.06
C LEU A 146 10.64 -5.77 5.03
N MET A 147 10.41 -5.55 3.73
CA MET A 147 11.14 -6.23 2.65
C MET A 147 12.14 -5.32 1.95
N SER A 148 11.77 -4.06 1.76
CA SER A 148 12.48 -3.13 0.91
C SER A 148 12.21 -1.70 1.37
N SER A 149 13.24 -0.85 1.37
CA SER A 149 13.06 0.62 1.50
C SER A 149 12.45 1.23 0.23
N ARG A 150 12.21 0.43 -0.81
CA ARG A 150 11.82 0.91 -2.13
C ARG A 150 10.48 0.31 -2.51
N LEU A 151 9.39 0.99 -2.15
CA LEU A 151 8.18 0.99 -2.99
C LEU A 151 8.53 1.28 -4.47
N LEU A 152 9.67 1.96 -4.71
CA LEU A 152 10.26 2.26 -6.01
C LEU A 152 10.67 1.05 -6.87
N THR A 153 10.76 -0.18 -6.33
CA THR A 153 10.97 -1.37 -7.19
C THR A 153 9.73 -1.80 -7.93
N ASP A 154 8.57 -1.36 -7.43
CA ASP A 154 7.26 -1.76 -7.91
C ASP A 154 6.56 -0.62 -8.64
N PHE A 155 6.98 0.63 -8.36
CA PHE A 155 6.37 1.84 -8.89
C PHE A 155 7.40 2.85 -9.37
N LYS A 156 7.19 3.38 -10.58
CA LYS A 156 7.89 4.57 -11.08
C LYS A 156 6.93 5.75 -11.03
N VAL A 157 7.38 6.86 -10.43
CA VAL A 157 6.54 8.05 -10.19
C VAL A 157 7.11 9.23 -10.96
N GLU A 158 6.27 9.87 -11.77
CA GLU A 158 6.59 11.09 -12.51
C GLU A 158 5.57 12.18 -12.14
N VAL A 159 6.02 13.23 -11.45
CA VAL A 159 5.16 14.35 -11.03
C VAL A 159 5.37 15.52 -11.98
N ASN A 160 4.31 15.95 -12.66
CA ASN A 160 4.30 17.15 -13.49
C ASN A 160 3.64 18.30 -12.73
N THR A 161 4.47 19.14 -12.13
CA THR A 161 4.02 20.31 -11.34
C THR A 161 3.40 21.42 -12.19
N LYS A 162 3.74 21.51 -13.48
CA LYS A 162 3.18 22.54 -14.38
C LYS A 162 1.74 22.26 -14.76
N GLU A 163 1.43 20.99 -14.99
CA GLU A 163 0.09 20.54 -15.42
C GLU A 163 -0.74 19.94 -14.27
N ASP A 164 -0.21 20.04 -13.05
CA ASP A 164 -0.82 19.59 -11.79
C ASP A 164 -1.35 18.13 -11.86
N HIS A 165 -0.48 17.24 -12.35
CA HIS A 165 -0.77 15.81 -12.39
C HIS A 165 0.45 14.95 -12.07
N ALA A 166 0.22 13.70 -11.68
CA ALA A 166 1.25 12.69 -11.53
C ALA A 166 0.91 11.41 -12.29
N ASN A 167 1.94 10.76 -12.83
CA ASN A 167 1.87 9.45 -13.45
C ASN A 167 2.59 8.44 -12.54
N ILE A 168 1.92 7.33 -12.25
CA ILE A 168 2.46 6.22 -11.48
C ILE A 168 2.43 4.98 -12.37
N GLU A 169 3.59 4.56 -12.85
CA GLU A 169 3.74 3.34 -13.62
C GLU A 169 4.00 2.16 -12.68
N VAL A 170 3.15 1.14 -12.78
CA VAL A 170 3.26 -0.12 -12.04
C VAL A 170 4.18 -1.04 -12.83
N LEU A 171 5.34 -1.34 -12.25
CA LEU A 171 6.37 -2.16 -12.89
C LEU A 171 5.93 -3.63 -12.93
N GLN A 172 6.33 -4.36 -13.96
CA GLN A 172 5.97 -5.78 -14.14
C GLN A 172 6.52 -6.69 -13.04
N THR A 173 7.54 -6.23 -12.31
CA THR A 173 8.12 -6.91 -11.14
C THR A 173 7.25 -6.77 -9.89
N SER A 174 6.21 -5.94 -9.93
CA SER A 174 5.35 -5.72 -8.77
C SER A 174 4.48 -6.95 -8.50
N ASN A 175 4.53 -7.41 -7.25
CA ASN A 175 3.60 -8.42 -6.72
C ASN A 175 2.29 -7.79 -6.21
N PHE A 176 1.96 -6.57 -6.66
CA PHE A 176 0.73 -5.89 -6.31
C PHE A 176 -0.37 -6.24 -7.32
N PRO A 177 -1.48 -6.87 -6.88
CA PRO A 177 -2.47 -7.42 -7.80
C PRO A 177 -3.16 -6.32 -8.61
N PRO A 178 -3.25 -6.44 -9.95
CA PRO A 178 -3.89 -5.43 -10.80
C PRO A 178 -5.34 -5.11 -10.40
N SER A 179 -6.06 -6.08 -9.83
CA SER A 179 -7.43 -5.92 -9.34
C SER A 179 -7.54 -4.95 -8.15
N ALA A 180 -6.49 -4.78 -7.33
CA ALA A 180 -6.50 -3.83 -6.23
C ALA A 180 -6.59 -2.36 -6.69
N PHE A 181 -6.14 -2.06 -7.92
CA PHE A 181 -6.30 -0.73 -8.52
C PHE A 181 -7.74 -0.42 -8.93
N ASN A 182 -8.70 -1.34 -8.80
CA ASN A 182 -10.10 -1.03 -9.01
C ASN A 182 -10.67 -0.21 -7.84
N ASP A 183 -10.15 -0.40 -6.63
CA ASP A 183 -10.57 0.36 -5.45
C ASP A 183 -9.96 1.76 -5.43
N SER A 184 -10.81 2.79 -5.34
CA SER A 184 -10.38 4.18 -5.29
C SER A 184 -9.64 4.55 -4.00
N ALA A 185 -9.99 3.91 -2.88
CA ALA A 185 -9.33 4.18 -1.59
C ALA A 185 -7.88 3.69 -1.62
N THR A 186 -7.67 2.48 -2.14
CA THR A 186 -6.35 1.90 -2.40
C THR A 186 -5.52 2.80 -3.32
N ARG A 187 -6.10 3.27 -4.44
CA ARG A 187 -5.40 4.21 -5.34
C ARG A 187 -5.01 5.50 -4.62
N ALA A 188 -5.93 6.12 -3.87
CA ALA A 188 -5.64 7.37 -3.17
C ALA A 188 -4.54 7.22 -2.12
N MET A 189 -4.59 6.16 -1.31
CA MET A 189 -3.58 5.84 -0.32
C MET A 189 -2.21 5.62 -0.97
N LEU A 190 -2.16 4.81 -2.03
CA LEU A 190 -0.92 4.52 -2.74
C LEU A 190 -0.35 5.77 -3.43
N SER A 191 -1.19 6.61 -4.03
CA SER A 191 -0.77 7.90 -4.58
C SER A 191 -0.11 8.77 -3.51
N TRP A 192 -0.74 8.91 -2.35
CA TRP A 192 -0.20 9.70 -1.24
C TRP A 192 1.15 9.16 -0.77
N LEU A 193 1.25 7.85 -0.53
CA LEU A 193 2.48 7.21 -0.08
C LEU A 193 3.65 7.35 -1.07
N LEU A 194 3.35 7.35 -2.37
CA LEU A 194 4.36 7.41 -3.44
C LEU A 194 4.78 8.84 -3.81
N ILE A 195 3.89 9.82 -3.69
CA ILE A 195 4.11 11.21 -4.11
C ILE A 195 4.55 12.10 -2.94
N ASP A 196 3.91 11.97 -1.77
CA ASP A 196 4.19 12.83 -0.63
C ASP A 196 5.49 12.38 0.05
N SER A 197 6.53 13.23 -0.04
CA SER A 197 7.85 12.92 0.51
C SER A 197 7.88 12.73 2.02
N ASN A 198 6.94 13.34 2.75
CA ASN A 198 6.83 13.24 4.20
C ASN A 198 6.23 11.88 4.61
N ALA A 199 5.17 11.44 3.91
CA ALA A 199 4.60 10.10 4.04
C ALA A 199 5.61 9.01 3.65
N LYS A 200 6.29 9.18 2.52
CA LYS A 200 7.28 8.24 2.02
C LYS A 200 8.43 8.03 2.99
N ARG A 201 9.04 9.11 3.50
CA ARG A 201 10.12 9.03 4.50
C ARG A 201 9.69 8.30 5.76
N SER A 202 8.45 8.54 6.21
CA SER A 202 7.88 7.85 7.36
C SER A 202 7.73 6.34 7.11
N PHE A 203 7.18 5.94 5.96
CA PHE A 203 7.07 4.52 5.61
C PHE A 203 8.42 3.83 5.46
N GLU A 204 9.39 4.47 4.78
CA GLU A 204 10.74 3.92 4.58
C GLU A 204 11.52 3.78 5.90
N SER A 205 11.17 4.56 6.93
CA SER A 205 11.77 4.45 8.26
C SER A 205 11.52 3.07 8.91
N ILE A 206 10.38 2.43 8.63
CA ILE A 206 10.01 1.11 9.16
C ILE A 206 11.09 0.09 8.76
N PHE A 207 11.39 -0.01 7.46
CA PHE A 207 12.40 -0.91 6.94
C PHE A 207 13.81 -0.55 7.44
N ARG A 208 14.10 0.75 7.55
CA ARG A 208 15.40 1.23 8.06
C ARG A 208 15.63 0.76 9.50
N TYR A 209 14.68 1.00 10.41
CA TYR A 209 14.77 0.55 11.79
C TYR A 209 14.80 -0.96 11.87
N PHE A 210 13.90 -1.65 11.17
CA PHE A 210 13.87 -3.09 11.10
C PHE A 210 15.25 -3.68 10.74
N ASN A 211 15.93 -3.17 9.70
CA ASN A 211 17.25 -3.70 9.32
C ASN A 211 18.36 -3.44 10.33
N ILE A 212 18.32 -2.30 11.01
CA ILE A 212 19.31 -1.93 12.03
C ILE A 212 19.09 -2.72 13.32
N GLU A 213 17.85 -3.09 13.62
CA GLU A 213 17.44 -3.59 14.93
C GLU A 213 17.13 -5.09 14.96
N LYS A 214 16.85 -5.73 13.82
CA LYS A 214 16.46 -7.15 13.74
C LYS A 214 17.48 -8.14 14.32
N GLU A 215 18.76 -7.76 14.40
CA GLU A 215 19.81 -8.62 14.98
C GLU A 215 19.99 -8.40 16.49
N ARG A 216 19.29 -7.45 17.12
CA ARG A 216 19.46 -7.10 18.54
C ARG A 216 18.79 -8.08 19.50
N ASP A 217 17.72 -8.74 19.06
CA ASP A 217 16.96 -9.69 19.86
C ASP A 217 16.72 -10.96 19.04
N VAL A 218 17.57 -11.96 19.28
CA VAL A 218 17.53 -13.26 18.58
C VAL A 218 17.27 -14.35 19.60
N SER A 219 16.18 -15.10 19.43
CA SER A 219 15.77 -16.13 20.38
C SER A 219 14.90 -17.20 19.73
N ALA A 220 15.08 -18.45 20.15
CA ALA A 220 14.23 -19.59 19.78
C ALA A 220 14.04 -19.77 18.26
N GLY A 221 15.07 -19.51 17.45
CA GLY A 221 14.99 -19.63 15.99
C GLY A 221 14.41 -18.43 15.26
N TYR A 222 14.09 -17.34 15.98
CA TYR A 222 13.54 -16.10 15.42
C TYR A 222 14.40 -14.89 15.77
N LYS A 223 14.47 -13.96 14.82
CA LYS A 223 14.79 -12.56 15.06
C LYS A 223 13.51 -11.86 15.48
N ARG A 224 13.52 -11.21 16.64
CA ARG A 224 12.37 -10.55 17.23
C ARG A 224 12.60 -9.05 17.17
N TRP A 225 11.62 -8.31 16.68
CA TRP A 225 11.73 -6.87 16.54
C TRP A 225 10.52 -6.17 17.14
N LEU A 226 10.77 -5.19 18.01
CA LEU A 226 9.72 -4.28 18.47
C LEU A 226 9.45 -3.27 17.36
N PHE A 227 8.20 -3.21 16.91
CA PHE A 227 7.84 -2.34 15.79
C PHE A 227 8.20 -0.88 16.08
N HIS A 228 8.99 -0.28 15.19
CA HIS A 228 9.51 1.07 15.34
C HIS A 228 9.48 1.81 14.00
N PHE A 229 8.98 3.05 14.01
CA PHE A 229 9.01 3.94 12.85
C PHE A 229 9.01 5.42 13.26
N ASP A 230 9.39 6.27 12.32
CA ASP A 230 9.25 7.72 12.42
C ASP A 230 7.90 8.16 11.84
N PRO A 231 7.03 8.87 12.58
CA PRO A 231 5.75 9.30 12.06
C PRO A 231 5.94 10.44 11.03
N PRO A 232 5.00 10.61 10.08
CA PRO A 232 5.05 11.77 9.19
C PRO A 232 4.80 13.05 9.99
N GLN A 233 5.20 14.21 9.47
CA GLN A 233 4.75 15.50 9.98
C GLN A 233 3.23 15.62 9.79
N MET A 234 2.49 15.79 10.89
CA MET A 234 1.03 15.74 10.88
C MET A 234 0.38 17.12 11.06
N SER A 235 1.10 18.23 10.84
CA SER A 235 0.54 19.56 11.03
C SER A 235 -0.74 19.77 10.20
N GLY A 236 -1.82 20.17 10.89
CA GLY A 236 -3.13 20.37 10.29
C GLY A 236 -3.94 19.10 10.01
N TRP A 237 -3.43 17.93 10.38
CA TRP A 237 -4.17 16.66 10.32
C TRP A 237 -5.12 16.56 11.51
N SER A 238 -6.14 15.72 11.38
CA SER A 238 -6.96 15.35 12.53
C SER A 238 -7.24 13.86 12.55
N PHE A 239 -7.44 13.29 13.74
CA PHE A 239 -7.84 11.90 13.86
C PHE A 239 -8.81 11.70 15.02
N SER A 240 -9.69 10.72 14.86
CA SER A 240 -10.61 10.25 15.90
C SER A 240 -10.13 8.89 16.41
N TYR A 241 -10.33 8.64 17.70
CA TYR A 241 -9.80 7.45 18.35
C TYR A 241 -10.69 6.99 19.51
N ASP A 242 -10.59 5.71 19.80
CA ASP A 242 -11.21 5.02 20.90
C ASP A 242 -10.12 4.44 21.83
N GLY A 243 -10.42 4.39 23.13
CA GLY A 243 -9.49 3.85 24.11
C GLY A 243 -9.96 4.07 25.55
N ARG A 244 -8.99 4.32 26.44
CA ARG A 244 -9.24 4.47 27.88
C ARG A 244 -8.37 5.56 28.52
N LEU A 245 -8.90 6.13 29.60
CA LEU A 245 -8.15 7.02 30.49
C LEU A 245 -7.48 6.21 31.59
N ASP A 246 -6.40 6.73 32.13
CA ASP A 246 -5.91 6.28 33.42
C ASP A 246 -6.83 6.77 34.56
N THR A 247 -6.63 6.21 35.75
CA THR A 247 -7.32 6.47 37.00
C THR A 247 -7.18 7.92 37.43
N SER A 248 -6.04 8.56 37.13
CA SER A 248 -5.83 9.98 37.38
C SER A 248 -6.48 10.90 36.34
N GLY A 249 -6.94 10.35 35.21
CA GLY A 249 -7.49 11.08 34.07
C GLY A 249 -6.47 11.96 33.34
N ARG A 250 -5.17 11.81 33.60
CA ARG A 250 -4.09 12.61 32.99
C ARG A 250 -3.53 12.00 31.72
N TYR A 251 -3.71 10.70 31.51
CA TYR A 251 -3.23 9.97 30.35
C TYR A 251 -4.38 9.29 29.63
N PHE A 252 -4.33 9.28 28.31
CA PHE A 252 -5.27 8.57 27.47
C PHE A 252 -4.50 7.61 26.56
N LEU A 253 -4.75 6.31 26.72
CA LEU A 253 -4.22 5.28 25.83
C LEU A 253 -5.13 5.15 24.61
N VAL A 254 -4.56 5.37 23.43
CA VAL A 254 -5.24 5.11 22.16
C VAL A 254 -5.17 3.61 21.86
N GLU A 255 -6.33 2.95 21.82
CA GLU A 255 -6.42 1.51 21.55
C GLU A 255 -6.81 1.24 20.09
N LYS A 256 -7.61 2.15 19.50
CA LYS A 256 -8.05 2.09 18.10
C LYS A 256 -8.18 3.49 17.53
N ILE A 257 -7.54 3.76 16.40
CA ILE A 257 -7.79 4.95 15.58
C ILE A 257 -8.93 4.61 14.60
N THR A 258 -9.97 5.44 14.61
CA THR A 258 -11.23 5.21 13.90
C THR A 258 -11.39 6.07 12.65
N ASP A 259 -10.69 7.20 12.55
CA ASP A 259 -10.73 8.07 11.37
C ASP A 259 -9.48 8.95 11.36
N ILE A 260 -8.96 9.24 10.17
CA ILE A 260 -7.85 10.17 9.99
C ILE A 260 -8.11 11.07 8.78
N GLU A 261 -7.97 12.37 8.98
CA GLU A 261 -7.99 13.39 7.95
C GLU A 261 -6.57 13.93 7.74
N ILE A 262 -5.99 13.58 6.59
CA ILE A 262 -4.63 13.91 6.17
C ILE A 262 -4.66 15.26 5.45
N ASN A 263 -3.83 16.18 5.92
CA ASN A 263 -3.53 17.44 5.23
C ASN A 263 -2.22 17.27 4.45
N ALA A 264 -2.31 16.74 3.23
CA ALA A 264 -1.19 16.54 2.32
C ALA A 264 -1.29 17.45 1.10
N GLN A 265 -0.14 17.80 0.52
CA GLN A 265 -0.06 18.54 -0.74
C GLN A 265 0.06 17.52 -1.88
N MET A 266 -1.06 17.29 -2.57
CA MET A 266 -1.17 16.32 -3.64
C MET A 266 -1.51 17.02 -4.96
N PRO A 267 -1.01 16.53 -6.11
CA PRO A 267 -1.49 16.98 -7.41
C PRO A 267 -2.99 16.72 -7.57
N SER A 268 -3.69 17.57 -8.32
CA SER A 268 -5.15 17.41 -8.53
C SER A 268 -5.55 16.09 -9.20
N ARG A 269 -4.66 15.53 -10.05
CA ARG A 269 -4.91 14.32 -10.84
C ARG A 269 -3.75 13.33 -10.75
N VAL A 270 -4.06 12.06 -10.52
CA VAL A 270 -3.07 10.99 -10.52
C VAL A 270 -3.53 9.86 -11.45
N TYR A 271 -2.64 9.45 -12.35
CA TYR A 271 -2.88 8.41 -13.35
C TYR A 271 -2.01 7.19 -13.04
N PHE A 272 -2.64 6.02 -12.94
CA PHE A 272 -1.96 4.74 -12.78
C PHE A 272 -1.83 4.04 -14.12
N HIS A 273 -0.62 3.60 -14.48
CA HIS A 273 -0.32 2.91 -15.73
C HIS A 273 0.12 1.49 -15.44
N ASN A 274 -0.49 0.51 -16.11
CA ASN A 274 -0.04 -0.89 -16.08
C ASN A 274 -0.42 -1.53 -17.43
N PRO A 275 0.45 -2.33 -18.07
CA PRO A 275 0.15 -3.00 -19.34
C PRO A 275 -1.11 -3.87 -19.31
N SER A 276 -1.51 -4.37 -18.14
CA SER A 276 -2.69 -5.21 -17.93
C SER A 276 -3.98 -4.42 -17.72
N PHE A 277 -3.94 -3.09 -17.64
CA PHE A 277 -5.14 -2.26 -17.50
C PHE A 277 -5.89 -2.17 -18.84
N THR A 278 -6.96 -2.97 -18.97
CA THR A 278 -7.86 -2.94 -20.11
C THR A 278 -9.18 -2.24 -19.76
N HIS A 279 -9.84 -1.65 -20.76
CA HIS A 279 -11.20 -1.14 -20.60
C HIS A 279 -12.17 -2.31 -20.33
N PRO A 280 -13.15 -2.16 -19.42
CA PRO A 280 -14.41 -2.90 -19.54
C PRO A 280 -15.09 -2.51 -20.86
N ASP A 281 -15.85 -3.42 -21.45
CA ASP A 281 -16.34 -3.32 -22.83
C ASP A 281 -17.09 -2.00 -23.13
N GLU A 282 -17.16 -1.62 -24.41
CA GLU A 282 -17.71 -0.35 -24.91
C GLU A 282 -19.04 0.02 -24.22
N GLY A 283 -19.03 1.07 -23.39
CA GLY A 283 -20.23 1.58 -22.72
C GLY A 283 -20.01 2.12 -21.30
N GLN A 284 -18.90 1.79 -20.64
CA GLN A 284 -18.60 2.32 -19.30
C GLN A 284 -17.64 3.52 -19.35
N GLU A 285 -18.08 4.66 -18.82
CA GLU A 285 -17.23 5.83 -18.62
C GLU A 285 -16.06 5.52 -17.66
N PRO A 286 -14.89 6.17 -17.83
CA PRO A 286 -13.77 6.04 -16.91
C PRO A 286 -14.22 6.32 -15.47
N THR A 287 -13.87 5.45 -14.54
CA THR A 287 -14.17 5.66 -13.11
C THR A 287 -13.34 6.84 -12.61
N THR A 288 -14.00 8.00 -12.50
CA THR A 288 -13.42 9.20 -11.89
C THR A 288 -13.34 8.97 -10.38
N GLY A 289 -12.14 8.88 -9.82
CA GLY A 289 -11.95 8.72 -8.37
C GLY A 289 -12.59 9.87 -7.60
N GLY A 290 -13.39 9.55 -6.57
CA GLY A 290 -14.06 10.53 -5.71
C GLY A 290 -15.52 10.22 -5.37
N LYS A 291 -16.17 9.28 -6.08
CA LYS A 291 -17.42 8.68 -5.60
C LYS A 291 -17.12 7.55 -4.63
N CYS A 292 -17.95 7.45 -3.59
CA CYS A 292 -17.96 6.32 -2.66
C CYS A 292 -17.77 5.01 -3.45
N PRO A 293 -16.88 4.10 -3.05
CA PRO A 293 -16.70 2.85 -3.77
C PRO A 293 -18.08 2.22 -3.96
N GLU A 294 -18.42 1.81 -5.19
CA GLU A 294 -19.47 0.82 -5.33
C GLU A 294 -19.05 -0.36 -4.44
N PRO A 295 -19.92 -0.83 -3.54
CA PRO A 295 -19.55 -1.86 -2.59
C PRO A 295 -19.14 -3.09 -3.40
N TYR A 296 -17.83 -3.34 -3.45
CA TYR A 296 -17.28 -4.58 -3.93
C TYR A 296 -17.99 -5.71 -3.18
N GLU A 297 -18.63 -6.62 -3.91
CA GLU A 297 -19.28 -7.80 -3.33
C GLU A 297 -18.20 -8.63 -2.64
N ARG A 298 -18.16 -8.48 -1.32
CA ARG A 298 -17.27 -9.23 -0.45
C ARG A 298 -17.64 -10.71 -0.56
N PRO A 299 -16.68 -11.62 -0.79
CA PRO A 299 -16.94 -13.05 -0.73
C PRO A 299 -17.65 -13.39 0.59
N GLU A 300 -18.69 -14.21 0.54
CA GLU A 300 -19.52 -14.55 1.70
C GLU A 300 -18.69 -15.13 2.84
N GLU A 301 -17.65 -15.91 2.51
CA GLU A 301 -16.66 -16.46 3.44
C GLU A 301 -15.23 -16.21 2.93
N HIS A 302 -14.40 -15.61 3.78
CA HIS A 302 -12.97 -15.42 3.52
C HIS A 302 -12.17 -15.94 4.71
N ILE A 303 -11.40 -17.00 4.51
CA ILE A 303 -10.61 -17.66 5.55
C ILE A 303 -9.15 -17.27 5.41
N ILE A 304 -8.59 -16.70 6.48
CA ILE A 304 -7.16 -16.44 6.63
C ILE A 304 -6.51 -17.72 7.13
N ASP A 305 -5.68 -18.31 6.27
CA ASP A 305 -4.88 -19.50 6.53
C ASP A 305 -3.40 -19.15 6.37
N ASP A 306 -2.71 -18.93 7.49
CA ASP A 306 -1.28 -18.58 7.51
C ASP A 306 -0.37 -19.72 7.02
N ASP A 307 -0.89 -20.95 6.87
CA ASP A 307 -0.12 -22.10 6.37
C ASP A 307 -0.04 -22.15 4.84
N ARG A 308 -0.81 -21.32 4.13
CA ARG A 308 -0.88 -21.27 2.66
C ARG A 308 -0.27 -20.00 2.10
N GLU A 309 0.36 -20.10 0.94
CA GLU A 309 0.81 -18.91 0.20
C GLU A 309 -0.35 -18.25 -0.54
N ALA A 310 -0.27 -16.92 -0.65
CA ALA A 310 -1.18 -16.17 -1.49
C ALA A 310 -0.97 -16.53 -2.97
N SER A 311 -2.06 -16.64 -3.72
CA SER A 311 -2.06 -16.94 -5.15
C SER A 311 -2.76 -15.82 -5.91
N ASP A 312 -2.25 -15.50 -7.10
CA ASP A 312 -2.89 -14.55 -8.04
C ASP A 312 -4.21 -15.08 -8.63
N ALA A 313 -4.53 -16.36 -8.39
CA ALA A 313 -5.81 -16.95 -8.78
C ALA A 313 -7.01 -16.33 -8.04
N ASN A 314 -6.76 -15.69 -6.89
CA ASN A 314 -7.80 -15.09 -6.06
C ASN A 314 -7.81 -13.56 -6.22
N HIS A 315 -9.01 -12.96 -6.22
CA HIS A 315 -9.15 -11.51 -6.25
C HIS A 315 -8.55 -10.87 -4.98
N ALA A 316 -7.88 -9.73 -5.17
CA ALA A 316 -7.34 -8.96 -4.05
C ALA A 316 -8.47 -8.47 -3.16
N PHE A 317 -8.36 -8.74 -1.86
CA PHE A 317 -9.31 -8.30 -0.86
C PHE A 317 -8.60 -7.43 0.18
N LEU A 318 -9.28 -6.39 0.67
CA LEU A 318 -8.78 -5.57 1.77
C LEU A 318 -8.98 -6.33 3.08
N LEU A 319 -7.89 -6.71 3.73
CA LEU A 319 -7.95 -7.41 5.01
C LEU A 319 -8.41 -6.44 6.11
N GLY A 320 -9.50 -6.80 6.79
CA GLY A 320 -10.13 -5.98 7.82
C GLY A 320 -11.48 -5.43 7.38
N GLU A 321 -12.40 -5.27 8.32
CA GLU A 321 -13.53 -4.38 8.12
C GLU A 321 -12.95 -2.97 7.99
N ASN A 322 -13.37 -2.17 7.00
CA ASN A 322 -12.94 -0.78 6.79
C ASN A 322 -13.32 0.11 8.00
N THR A 323 -12.74 -0.12 9.18
CA THR A 323 -13.10 0.55 10.42
C THR A 323 -12.38 1.88 10.59
N CYS A 324 -11.41 2.20 9.71
CA CYS A 324 -10.76 3.49 9.69
C CYS A 324 -10.93 4.16 8.31
N SER A 325 -11.60 5.31 8.28
CA SER A 325 -11.66 6.15 7.09
C SER A 325 -10.43 7.03 7.00
N VAL A 326 -9.53 6.73 6.07
CA VAL A 326 -8.47 7.66 5.66
C VAL A 326 -9.08 8.65 4.67
N ARG A 327 -9.02 9.94 5.01
CA ARG A 327 -9.58 11.02 4.19
C ARG A 327 -8.51 12.07 3.94
N PHE A 328 -8.56 12.70 2.78
CA PHE A 328 -7.67 13.80 2.45
C PHE A 328 -8.45 15.11 2.52
N LYS A 329 -7.90 16.07 3.27
CA LYS A 329 -8.48 17.41 3.42
C LYS A 329 -8.65 18.09 2.06
N ASN A 330 -7.62 18.00 1.22
CA ASN A 330 -7.66 18.43 -0.17
C ASN A 330 -7.92 17.19 -1.04
N ARG A 331 -9.03 17.19 -1.77
CA ARG A 331 -9.39 16.07 -2.63
C ARG A 331 -8.54 16.09 -3.90
N PHE A 332 -8.13 14.91 -4.34
CA PHE A 332 -7.52 14.68 -5.63
C PHE A 332 -8.18 13.47 -6.30
N SER A 333 -8.12 13.43 -7.62
CA SER A 333 -8.70 12.37 -8.43
C SER A 333 -7.66 11.32 -8.79
N THR A 334 -8.06 10.05 -8.77
CA THR A 334 -7.22 8.93 -9.22
C THR A 334 -7.92 8.14 -10.31
N SER A 335 -7.19 7.77 -11.37
CA SER A 335 -7.73 6.98 -12.48
C SER A 335 -6.68 6.01 -13.04
N LYS A 336 -7.14 4.93 -13.67
CA LYS A 336 -6.28 4.02 -14.44
C LYS A 336 -6.18 4.55 -15.86
N ALA A 337 -4.97 4.66 -16.39
CA ALA A 337 -4.74 4.84 -17.81
C ALA A 337 -4.86 3.47 -18.48
N THR A 338 -5.96 3.26 -19.21
CA THR A 338 -6.26 2.00 -19.89
C THR A 338 -5.94 2.08 -21.37
N THR A 339 -5.41 0.99 -21.92
CA THR A 339 -5.34 0.79 -23.37
C THR A 339 -6.66 0.19 -23.86
N PRO A 340 -7.20 0.61 -25.04
CA PRO A 340 -8.37 -0.01 -25.64
C PRO A 340 -8.18 -1.53 -25.75
N LYS A 341 -9.19 -2.32 -25.31
CA LYS A 341 -9.19 -3.77 -25.52
C LYS A 341 -9.15 -3.99 -27.03
N ARG A 342 -8.21 -4.81 -27.54
CA ARG A 342 -8.22 -5.23 -28.95
C ARG A 342 -9.55 -5.91 -29.21
N SER A 343 -10.43 -5.25 -29.97
CA SER A 343 -11.67 -5.85 -30.47
C SER A 343 -11.34 -7.19 -31.10
N HIS A 344 -12.06 -8.24 -30.69
CA HIS A 344 -11.95 -9.59 -31.23
C HIS A 344 -11.94 -9.51 -32.77
N ARG A 345 -10.79 -9.85 -33.37
CA ARG A 345 -10.69 -9.96 -34.83
C ARG A 345 -11.55 -11.17 -35.22
N PRO A 346 -12.55 -11.05 -36.11
CA PRO A 346 -13.23 -12.23 -36.60
C PRO A 346 -12.24 -13.08 -37.41
N ASP A 347 -12.34 -14.40 -37.22
CA ASP A 347 -11.50 -15.43 -37.83
C ASP A 347 -11.25 -15.20 -39.32
N ARG A 348 -9.97 -15.21 -39.73
CA ARG A 348 -9.60 -15.37 -41.14
C ARG A 348 -9.50 -16.85 -41.48
N GLY A 349 -10.66 -17.45 -41.74
CA GLY A 349 -10.77 -18.70 -42.49
C GLY A 349 -11.27 -18.45 -43.91
N LYS A 350 -10.41 -18.74 -44.91
CA LYS A 350 -10.72 -19.03 -46.32
C LYS A 350 -11.33 -17.92 -47.22
N MET A 351 -10.43 -17.32 -48.00
CA MET A 351 -10.43 -17.27 -49.48
C MET A 351 -11.72 -16.85 -50.24
N LEU A 352 -11.63 -15.75 -50.99
CA LEU A 352 -12.15 -15.69 -52.37
C LEU A 352 -11.42 -14.60 -53.17
N LEU A 353 -10.57 -15.04 -54.09
CA LEU A 353 -10.09 -14.22 -55.21
C LEU A 353 -11.29 -13.76 -56.03
N ARG A 354 -11.42 -12.45 -56.29
CA ARG A 354 -12.06 -11.95 -57.50
C ARG A 354 -11.18 -10.89 -58.17
N LYS A 355 -10.77 -11.24 -59.39
CA LYS A 355 -9.98 -10.48 -60.36
C LYS A 355 -10.55 -9.06 -60.54
N LEU A 356 -9.68 -8.06 -60.50
CA LEU A 356 -10.01 -6.72 -61.00
C LEU A 356 -9.96 -6.77 -62.54
N VAL A 357 -11.11 -6.57 -63.18
CA VAL A 357 -11.23 -6.37 -64.63
C VAL A 357 -10.92 -4.90 -64.92
N ILE A 358 -9.86 -4.66 -65.70
CA ILE A 358 -9.53 -3.34 -66.25
C ILE A 358 -10.54 -3.03 -67.37
N ARG A 359 -11.23 -1.88 -67.27
CA ARG A 359 -11.92 -1.26 -68.40
C ARG A 359 -11.30 0.12 -68.66
N SER A 360 -10.80 0.28 -69.89
CA SER A 360 -10.41 1.54 -70.52
C SER A 360 -11.60 2.51 -70.60
N VAL A 361 -11.38 3.83 -70.56
CA VAL A 361 -11.40 4.82 -71.69
C VAL A 361 -11.63 6.22 -71.04
N PRO A 362 -11.32 7.41 -71.61
CA PRO A 362 -10.33 7.82 -72.62
C PRO A 362 -9.36 8.94 -72.17
N MET A 363 -8.40 9.15 -73.06
CA MET A 363 -7.35 10.14 -73.20
C MET A 363 -7.87 11.57 -73.48
N SER A 364 -7.46 12.57 -72.68
CA SER A 364 -7.09 13.94 -73.12
C SER A 364 -6.86 14.87 -71.92
N LEU A 365 -5.61 15.00 -71.46
CA LEU A 365 -4.82 16.24 -71.54
C LEU A 365 -3.47 15.98 -70.87
N ALA A 366 -2.55 15.42 -71.66
CA ALA A 366 -1.15 15.38 -71.33
C ALA A 366 -0.59 16.80 -71.42
N ILE A 367 -0.57 17.53 -70.30
CA ILE A 367 0.28 18.70 -69.98
C ILE A 367 0.22 18.80 -68.44
N MET A 368 1.37 19.03 -67.78
CA MET A 368 1.58 19.14 -66.32
C MET A 368 2.07 17.91 -65.52
N VAL A 369 2.96 17.08 -66.09
CA VAL A 369 3.90 16.28 -65.24
C VAL A 369 5.36 16.44 -65.68
N LYS A 370 5.70 17.52 -66.39
CA LYS A 370 7.09 17.81 -66.82
C LYS A 370 7.73 19.04 -66.18
N TYR A 371 7.08 19.66 -65.21
CA TYR A 371 7.63 20.80 -64.48
C TYR A 371 7.40 20.60 -62.98
N LEU A 372 8.35 19.94 -62.33
CA LEU A 372 8.69 20.04 -60.88
C LEU A 372 9.57 18.87 -60.40
N VAL A 373 10.38 18.28 -61.28
CA VAL A 373 11.53 17.43 -60.90
C VAL A 373 12.78 17.98 -61.57
N GLN A 374 13.18 19.17 -61.14
CA GLN A 374 14.54 19.71 -61.28
C GLN A 374 14.62 21.00 -60.47
N ILE A 375 15.73 21.19 -59.74
CA ILE A 375 16.04 22.26 -58.78
C ILE A 375 15.49 21.91 -57.38
N TRP A 376 16.25 21.53 -56.34
CA TRP A 376 17.66 21.63 -55.96
C TRP A 376 17.84 20.55 -54.86
N ALA A 377 18.76 19.57 -54.93
CA ALA A 377 20.22 19.65 -54.80
C ALA A 377 20.72 20.20 -53.44
N GLY A 378 21.16 19.27 -52.58
CA GLY A 378 22.26 19.45 -51.61
C GLY A 378 21.84 19.60 -50.14
N VAL A 379 22.48 18.98 -49.12
CA VAL A 379 23.64 18.08 -49.02
C VAL A 379 23.53 17.36 -47.66
N TYR A 380 23.64 16.02 -47.68
CA TYR A 380 24.35 15.04 -46.82
C TYR A 380 24.62 15.34 -45.32
N LYS A 381 24.70 14.37 -44.39
CA LYS A 381 25.31 13.02 -44.49
C LYS A 381 24.94 12.18 -43.25
N ILE A 382 24.45 10.96 -43.47
CA ILE A 382 24.35 9.88 -42.47
C ILE A 382 25.65 9.07 -42.56
N VAL A 383 26.31 8.82 -41.42
CA VAL A 383 27.45 7.88 -41.32
C VAL A 383 26.97 6.62 -40.63
N LEU A 384 26.90 5.53 -41.39
CA LEU A 384 26.79 4.15 -40.93
C LEU A 384 28.21 3.57 -40.86
N ILE A 385 28.57 2.94 -39.75
CA ILE A 385 29.77 2.09 -39.63
C ILE A 385 29.31 0.72 -39.15
N ASP A 386 29.57 -0.29 -39.99
CA ASP A 386 29.36 -1.72 -39.73
C ASP A 386 30.68 -2.39 -39.34
N GLN A 387 30.55 -3.47 -38.57
CA GLN A 387 31.57 -4.29 -37.93
C GLN A 387 32.49 -5.02 -38.93
N ARG A 388 33.78 -5.16 -38.57
CA ARG A 388 34.54 -6.42 -38.66
C ARG A 388 35.92 -6.31 -38.01
N SER A 389 36.29 -7.39 -37.30
CA SER A 389 37.65 -7.88 -36.97
C SER A 389 38.54 -7.16 -35.93
N MET A 390 38.56 -7.75 -34.73
CA MET A 390 39.73 -7.87 -33.81
C MET A 390 40.82 -8.80 -34.42
N PRO A 391 42.02 -9.01 -33.83
CA PRO A 391 42.66 -8.43 -32.62
C PRO A 391 44.13 -7.94 -32.87
N LEU A 392 44.75 -7.25 -31.89
CA LEU A 392 46.10 -7.54 -31.35
C LEU A 392 46.65 -6.38 -30.47
N VAL A 393 46.85 -6.72 -29.19
CA VAL A 393 47.98 -6.40 -28.29
C VAL A 393 49.13 -5.53 -28.86
N LEU A 394 49.44 -4.37 -28.26
CA LEU A 394 50.73 -4.07 -27.59
C LEU A 394 50.75 -2.66 -26.98
N ARG A 395 51.25 -2.58 -25.74
CA ARG A 395 51.73 -1.38 -25.05
C ARG A 395 52.97 -0.80 -25.75
N LEU A 396 53.11 0.52 -25.75
CA LEU A 396 54.37 1.31 -25.68
C LEU A 396 53.96 2.74 -25.30
N LEU A 397 54.15 3.14 -24.03
CA LEU A 397 55.19 4.07 -23.56
C LEU A 397 55.21 5.42 -24.31
N THR A 398 54.63 6.44 -23.69
CA THR A 398 55.36 7.47 -22.90
C THR A 398 54.43 8.13 -21.92
#